data_AF-A0A257V8A3-F1
#
_entry.id   AF-A0A257V8A3-F1
#
_cell.length_a   1.000
_cell.length_b   1.000
_cell.length_c   1.000
_cell.angle_alpha   90.00
_cell.angle_beta   90.00
_cell.angle_gamma   90.00
#
_symmetry.space_group_name_H-M   'P 1'
#
loop_
_entity.id
_entity.type
_entity.pdbx_description
1 polymer ?
#
loop_
_entity_poly.entity_id
_entity_poly.type
_entity_poly.pdbx_seq_one_letter_code
_entity_poly.pdbx_strand_id
1 'polypeptide(L)'
;MHALRDAAQATQPRSARGVGAPRLAAQQCARAPQRHRAIGGGHGRRDALKADAERKIILGALERHEWQITRAAESLGLADHASLLKIMRRLGIQRD
;
A
#
# COMPACT_ATOMS: atom_id res chain seq x y z
N MET A 1 45.44 35.56 23.87
CA MET A 1 44.71 36.06 25.05
C MET A 1 43.31 35.46 25.02
N HIS A 2 43.13 34.32 25.69
CA HIS A 2 41.87 33.56 25.74
C HIS A 2 40.81 34.35 26.51
N ALA A 3 39.69 34.64 25.85
CA ALA A 3 38.57 35.37 26.44
C ALA A 3 37.87 34.52 27.49
N LEU A 4 37.86 35.04 28.71
CA LEU A 4 37.02 34.67 29.84
C LEU A 4 35.54 34.70 29.39
N ARG A 5 34.81 33.58 29.54
CA ARG A 5 33.33 33.56 29.58
C ARG A 5 32.86 32.30 30.28
N ASP A 6 32.90 32.37 31.61
CA ASP A 6 32.09 31.56 32.50
C ASP A 6 31.13 32.50 33.25
N ALA A 7 30.03 31.92 33.73
CA ALA A 7 29.01 32.46 34.63
C ALA A 7 27.67 32.90 34.02
N ALA A 8 26.64 32.32 34.66
CA ALA A 8 25.28 32.84 34.86
C ALA A 8 24.19 32.45 33.85
N GLN A 9 23.87 31.15 33.82
CA GLN A 9 22.49 30.71 33.63
C GLN A 9 21.77 30.83 34.98
N ALA A 10 21.03 31.92 35.17
CA ALA A 10 20.09 32.05 36.27
C ALA A 10 18.79 32.69 35.76
N THR A 11 17.69 32.18 36.30
CA THR A 11 16.32 32.72 36.25
C THR A 11 15.40 32.12 35.20
N GLN A 12 14.76 31.01 35.58
CA GLN A 12 13.43 30.66 35.12
C GLN A 12 12.41 31.71 35.58
N PRO A 13 11.45 32.12 34.74
CA PRO A 13 10.16 32.59 35.22
C PRO A 13 9.15 31.44 35.21
N ARG A 14 8.70 31.13 36.43
CA ARG A 14 7.63 30.19 36.77
C ARG A 14 6.28 30.89 36.58
N SER A 15 5.33 30.18 35.96
CA SER A 15 3.88 30.40 35.98
C SER A 15 3.29 31.58 35.21
N ALA A 16 2.52 31.26 34.16
CA ALA A 16 1.28 31.97 33.88
C ALA A 16 0.20 30.95 33.50
N ARG A 17 -0.77 30.85 34.42
CA ARG A 17 -2.03 30.13 34.36
C ARG A 17 -2.87 30.70 33.21
N GLY A 18 -3.15 29.89 32.20
CA GLY A 18 -4.06 30.23 31.09
C GLY A 18 -5.06 29.10 30.89
N VAL A 19 -6.09 29.05 31.75
CA VAL A 19 -7.30 28.25 31.49
C VAL A 19 -8.20 29.05 30.57
N GLY A 20 -8.21 28.66 29.30
CA GLY A 20 -9.08 29.20 28.28
C GLY A 20 -9.34 28.13 27.23
N ALA A 21 -10.33 27.28 27.48
CA ALA A 21 -10.90 26.45 26.42
C ALA A 21 -11.61 27.38 25.42
N PRO A 22 -11.47 27.09 24.12
CA PRO A 22 -12.67 27.02 23.31
C PRO A 22 -12.80 25.63 22.66
N ARG A 23 -13.86 24.94 23.09
CA ARG A 23 -14.91 24.34 22.27
C ARG A 23 -14.67 24.40 20.75
N LEU A 24 -14.77 23.23 20.10
CA LEU A 24 -14.79 22.95 18.64
C LEU A 24 -13.47 22.50 18.01
N ALA A 25 -13.12 21.23 18.22
CA ALA A 25 -12.47 20.41 17.20
C ALA A 25 -12.88 18.94 17.39
N ALA A 26 -14.20 18.70 17.40
CA ALA A 26 -14.72 17.41 16.97
C ALA A 26 -14.47 17.30 15.47
N GLN A 27 -14.06 16.11 15.03
CA GLN A 27 -13.82 15.65 13.65
C GLN A 27 -12.37 15.76 13.20
N GLN A 28 -11.57 14.73 13.49
CA GLN A 28 -10.61 14.08 12.55
C GLN A 28 -9.66 13.08 13.23
N CYS A 29 -10.19 12.14 14.03
CA CYS A 29 -9.44 10.95 14.45
C CYS A 29 -10.41 9.77 14.46
N ALA A 30 -10.58 9.10 13.31
CA ALA A 30 -11.00 7.69 13.16
C ALA A 30 -11.71 7.41 11.82
N ARG A 31 -11.10 7.75 10.66
CA ARG A 31 -11.28 6.84 9.51
C ARG A 31 -10.33 5.69 9.76
N ALA A 32 -10.86 4.60 10.31
CA ALA A 32 -10.15 3.35 10.45
C ALA A 32 -9.44 3.02 9.13
N PRO A 33 -8.11 2.82 9.10
CA PRO A 33 -7.51 2.15 7.97
C PRO A 33 -8.13 0.77 7.92
N GLN A 34 -8.67 0.44 6.75
CA GLN A 34 -9.43 -0.76 6.50
C GLN A 34 -8.68 -1.97 7.08
N ARG A 35 -9.30 -2.63 8.06
CA ARG A 35 -8.87 -3.92 8.58
C ARG A 35 -9.13 -4.98 7.50
N HIS A 36 -8.37 -4.93 6.41
CA HIS A 36 -8.22 -6.10 5.56
C HIS A 36 -7.38 -7.10 6.35
N ARG A 37 -8.11 -7.95 7.08
CA ARG A 37 -7.69 -9.12 7.83
C ARG A 37 -6.48 -9.79 7.17
N ALA A 38 -5.28 -9.55 7.69
CA ALA A 38 -4.12 -10.37 7.41
C ALA A 38 -4.34 -11.71 8.13
N ILE A 39 -5.04 -12.64 7.48
CA ILE A 39 -5.02 -14.05 7.87
C ILE A 39 -4.42 -14.83 6.71
N GLY A 40 -3.23 -15.38 6.92
CA GLY A 40 -2.60 -16.27 5.94
C GLY A 40 -1.10 -16.43 6.05
N GLY A 41 -0.57 -16.74 7.23
CA GLY A 41 0.82 -17.21 7.38
C GLY A 41 1.04 -18.53 6.63
N GLY A 42 2.13 -18.65 5.86
CA GLY A 42 2.51 -19.87 5.12
C GLY A 42 2.38 -19.81 3.59
N HIS A 43 1.90 -18.70 3.05
CA HIS A 43 1.60 -18.53 1.63
C HIS A 43 2.75 -17.94 0.80
N GLY A 44 3.75 -17.31 1.42
CA GLY A 44 4.72 -16.45 0.73
C GLY A 44 5.47 -17.12 -0.44
N ARG A 45 6.09 -18.29 -0.22
CA ARG A 45 6.88 -18.97 -1.26
C ARG A 45 6.02 -19.69 -2.30
N ARG A 46 5.03 -20.48 -1.86
CA ARG A 46 4.14 -21.21 -2.79
C ARG A 46 3.32 -20.25 -3.63
N ASP A 47 2.81 -19.18 -3.03
CA ASP A 47 1.99 -18.21 -3.77
C ASP A 47 2.86 -17.32 -4.66
N ALA A 48 4.12 -17.04 -4.30
CA ALA A 48 5.07 -16.41 -5.21
C ALA A 48 5.38 -17.30 -6.42
N LEU A 49 5.63 -18.60 -6.21
CA LEU A 49 5.82 -19.56 -7.29
C LEU A 49 4.57 -19.70 -8.17
N LYS A 50 3.40 -19.73 -7.55
CA LYS A 50 2.11 -19.76 -8.27
C LYS A 50 1.91 -18.49 -9.08
N ALA A 51 2.20 -17.32 -8.52
CA ALA A 51 2.06 -16.04 -9.21
C ALA A 51 3.03 -15.93 -10.40
N ASP A 52 4.26 -16.44 -10.27
CA ASP A 52 5.22 -16.50 -11.37
C ASP A 52 4.76 -17.45 -12.48
N ALA A 53 4.25 -18.62 -12.12
CA ALA A 53 3.66 -19.56 -13.06
C ALA A 53 2.40 -18.98 -13.75
N GLU A 54 1.48 -18.39 -12.99
CA GLU A 54 0.30 -17.70 -13.52
C GLU A 54 0.71 -16.58 -14.48
N ARG A 55 1.73 -15.79 -14.14
CA ARG A 55 2.26 -14.73 -15.02
C ARG A 55 2.73 -15.31 -16.35
N LYS A 56 3.56 -16.36 -16.34
CA LYS A 56 4.09 -16.99 -17.55
C LYS A 56 2.99 -17.55 -18.44
N ILE A 57 2.00 -18.21 -17.84
CA ILE A 57 0.85 -18.77 -18.57
C ILE A 57 0.04 -17.66 -19.23
N ILE A 58 -0.27 -16.59 -18.48
CA ILE A 58 -1.05 -15.46 -18.99
C ILE A 58 -0.29 -14.71 -20.08
N LEU A 59 0.99 -14.42 -19.90
CA LEU A 59 1.82 -13.78 -20.93
C LEU A 59 1.84 -14.61 -22.21
N GLY A 60 2.09 -15.92 -22.11
CA GLY A 60 2.09 -16.79 -23.29
C GLY A 60 0.72 -16.88 -23.98
N ALA A 61 -0.38 -16.80 -23.23
CA ALA A 61 -1.72 -16.72 -23.82
C ALA A 61 -1.94 -15.36 -24.52
N LEU A 62 -1.55 -14.25 -23.89
CA LEU A 62 -1.65 -12.92 -24.48
C LEU A 62 -0.83 -12.82 -25.77
N GLU A 63 0.41 -13.29 -25.77
CA GLU A 63 1.29 -13.28 -26.95
C GLU A 63 0.71 -14.09 -28.11
N ARG A 64 0.19 -15.31 -27.85
CA ARG A 64 -0.44 -16.16 -28.88
C ARG A 64 -1.68 -15.54 -29.51
N HIS A 65 -2.38 -14.67 -28.78
CA HIS A 65 -3.61 -14.02 -29.21
C HIS A 65 -3.42 -12.53 -29.53
N GLU A 66 -2.19 -12.09 -29.79
CA GLU A 66 -1.87 -10.69 -30.15
C GLU A 66 -2.41 -9.67 -29.12
N TRP A 67 -2.35 -10.04 -27.85
CA TRP A 67 -2.87 -9.27 -26.71
C TRP A 67 -4.39 -9.03 -26.73
N GLN A 68 -5.15 -9.84 -27.49
CA GLN A 68 -6.61 -9.83 -27.46
C GLN A 68 -7.13 -10.45 -26.16
N ILE A 69 -7.54 -9.60 -25.21
CA ILE A 69 -7.98 -10.01 -23.87
C ILE A 69 -9.13 -11.04 -23.91
N THR A 70 -10.12 -10.84 -24.79
CA THR A 70 -11.27 -11.75 -24.91
C THR A 70 -10.84 -13.15 -25.35
N ARG A 71 -10.05 -13.25 -26.43
CA ARG A 71 -9.54 -14.55 -26.95
C ARG A 71 -8.58 -15.23 -25.98
N ALA A 72 -7.72 -14.44 -25.32
CA ALA A 72 -6.83 -14.96 -24.28
C ALA A 72 -7.62 -15.50 -23.08
N ALA A 73 -8.68 -14.82 -22.64
CA ALA A 73 -9.53 -15.30 -21.54
C ALA A 73 -10.26 -16.60 -21.90
N GLU A 74 -10.84 -16.68 -23.10
CA GLU A 74 -11.49 -17.89 -23.61
C GLU A 74 -10.51 -19.07 -23.71
N SER A 75 -9.31 -18.83 -24.25
CA SER A 75 -8.26 -19.84 -24.37
C SER A 75 -7.71 -20.31 -23.02
N LEU A 76 -7.83 -19.49 -21.97
CA LEU A 76 -7.47 -19.83 -20.59
C LEU A 76 -8.64 -20.49 -19.83
N GLY A 77 -9.83 -20.61 -20.43
CA GLY A 77 -11.03 -21.14 -19.78
C GLY A 77 -11.54 -20.26 -18.65
N LEU A 78 -11.26 -18.95 -18.69
CA LEU A 78 -11.74 -18.02 -17.68
C LEU A 78 -13.22 -17.69 -17.92
N ALA A 79 -13.99 -17.62 -16.83
CA ALA A 79 -15.44 -17.36 -16.88
C ALA A 79 -15.80 -15.99 -17.48
N ASP A 80 -14.93 -15.00 -17.29
CA ASP A 80 -15.12 -13.65 -17.83
C ASP A 80 -13.79 -12.91 -18.02
N HIS A 81 -13.76 -12.02 -19.00
CA HIS A 81 -12.61 -11.17 -19.33
C HIS A 81 -12.25 -10.20 -18.19
N ALA A 82 -13.20 -9.79 -17.37
CA ALA A 82 -12.93 -9.03 -16.14
C ALA A 82 -12.11 -9.83 -15.13
N SER A 83 -12.24 -11.15 -15.11
CA SER A 83 -11.40 -12.01 -14.26
C SER A 83 -9.95 -12.02 -14.74
N LEU A 84 -9.72 -12.10 -16.05
CA LEU A 84 -8.37 -11.95 -16.63
C LEU A 84 -7.75 -10.60 -16.26
N LEU A 85 -8.51 -9.50 -16.43
CA LEU A 85 -8.05 -8.16 -16.07
C LEU A 85 -7.72 -8.02 -14.57
N LYS A 86 -8.48 -8.64 -13.68
CA LYS A 86 -8.17 -8.67 -12.25
C LYS A 86 -6.85 -9.39 -11.97
N ILE A 87 -6.61 -10.53 -12.63
CA ILE A 87 -5.37 -11.28 -12.47
C ILE A 87 -4.19 -10.46 -13.01
N MET A 88 -4.32 -9.86 -14.19
CA MET A 88 -3.29 -8.98 -14.77
C MET A 88 -2.92 -7.82 -13.85
N ARG A 89 -3.91 -7.14 -13.25
CA ARG A 89 -3.67 -6.08 -12.26
C ARG A 89 -2.93 -6.58 -11.02
N ARG A 90 -3.30 -7.77 -10.51
CA ARG A 90 -2.64 -8.38 -9.35
C ARG A 90 -1.20 -8.79 -9.65
N LEU A 91 -0.93 -9.20 -10.89
CA LEU A 91 0.40 -9.61 -11.35
C LEU A 91 1.22 -8.43 -11.92
N GLY A 92 0.65 -7.22 -12.06
CA GLY A 92 1.35 -6.10 -12.70
C GLY A 92 1.73 -6.40 -14.15
N ILE A 93 0.85 -7.09 -14.90
CA ILE A 93 1.00 -7.32 -16.33
C ILE A 93 0.30 -6.18 -17.06
N GLN A 94 1.07 -5.40 -17.81
CA GLN A 94 0.57 -4.33 -18.67
C GLN A 94 1.23 -4.49 -20.04
N ARG A 95 0.51 -4.07 -21.08
CA ARG A 95 1.10 -3.89 -22.41
C ARG A 95 1.78 -2.52 -22.40
N ASP A 96 3.04 -2.47 -22.78
CA ASP A 96 3.79 -1.22 -23.02
C ASP A 96 3.19 -0.46 -24.23
#